data_AF-A0A946DUP3-F1
#
_entry.id   AF-A0A946DUP3-F1
#
_cell.length_a   1.000
_cell.length_b   1.000
_cell.length_c   1.000
_cell.angle_alpha   90.00
_cell.angle_beta   90.00
_cell.angle_gamma   90.00
#
_symmetry.space_group_name_H-M   'P 1'
#
loop_
_entity.id
_entity.type
_entity.pdbx_description
1 polymer ?
#
loop_
_entity_poly.entity_id
_entity_poly.type
_entity_poly.pdbx_seq_one_letter_code
_entity_poly.pdbx_strand_id
1 'polypeptide(L)'
;MRPKGSRNTLVKIDYDIIGRLAGISGGTAKAYAQRGEYDSRDLSSLLSWVNSRRQQQGEPLIGMPADNASEAEAHFDEGDSEAVTSTPAPVQTGLLIYDPMTGDYRVNNT
;
A
#
# COMPACT_ATOMS: atom_id res chain seq x y z
N MET A 1 -5.67 17.94 -39.19
CA MET A 1 -5.46 17.71 -37.73
C MET A 1 -4.53 16.51 -37.58
N ARG A 2 -3.36 16.65 -36.94
CA ARG A 2 -2.48 15.51 -36.63
C ARG A 2 -2.96 14.83 -35.34
N PRO A 3 -3.07 13.49 -35.29
CA PRO A 3 -3.38 12.80 -34.05
C PRO A 3 -2.26 13.07 -33.05
N LYS A 4 -2.65 13.55 -31.86
CA LYS A 4 -1.74 13.78 -30.73
C LYS A 4 -1.25 12.40 -30.29
N GLY A 5 -0.04 12.05 -30.69
CA GLY A 5 0.56 10.73 -30.46
C GLY A 5 0.58 10.34 -28.98
N SER A 6 0.42 9.05 -28.72
CA SER A 6 0.49 8.46 -27.37
C SER A 6 1.78 8.89 -26.67
N ARG A 7 1.67 9.38 -25.43
CA ARG A 7 2.82 9.74 -24.58
C ARG A 7 3.28 8.53 -23.78
N ASN A 8 3.85 7.54 -24.44
CA ASN A 8 4.47 6.42 -23.72
C ASN A 8 5.84 6.87 -23.20
N THR A 9 6.02 6.85 -21.89
CA THR A 9 7.32 7.05 -21.24
C THR A 9 7.80 5.70 -20.73
N LEU A 10 8.99 5.29 -21.12
CA LEU A 10 9.63 4.10 -20.55
C LEU A 10 10.12 4.45 -19.13
N VAL A 11 9.59 3.74 -18.13
CA VAL A 11 10.07 3.83 -16.75
C VAL A 11 11.07 2.71 -16.53
N LYS A 12 12.28 3.05 -16.09
CA LYS A 12 13.32 2.09 -15.72
C LYS A 12 13.33 1.91 -14.21
N ILE A 13 13.13 0.69 -13.74
CA ILE A 13 13.25 0.33 -12.32
C ILE A 13 14.64 -0.28 -12.12
N ASP A 14 15.53 0.46 -11.46
CA ASP A 14 16.88 -0.01 -11.14
C ASP A 14 16.93 -0.72 -9.78
N TYR A 15 17.98 -1.52 -9.54
CA TYR A 15 18.17 -2.28 -8.29
C TYR A 15 18.18 -1.40 -7.04
N ASP A 16 18.57 -0.13 -7.15
CA ASP A 16 18.52 0.83 -6.03
C ASP A 16 17.07 1.21 -5.66
N ILE A 17 16.17 1.26 -6.65
CA ILE A 17 14.73 1.47 -6.41
C ILE A 17 14.15 0.21 -5.77
N ILE A 18 14.48 -0.96 -6.32
CA ILE A 18 14.02 -2.26 -5.80
C ILE A 18 14.47 -2.45 -4.34
N GLY A 19 15.74 -2.14 -4.06
CA GLY A 19 16.29 -2.21 -2.71
C GLY A 19 15.52 -1.31 -1.74
N ARG A 20 15.32 -0.04 -2.11
CA ARG A 20 14.54 0.90 -1.29
C ARG A 20 13.13 0.39 -0.98
N LEU A 21 12.44 -0.19 -1.95
CA LEU A 21 11.10 -0.75 -1.74
C LEU A 21 11.09 -1.96 -0.79
N ALA A 22 12.18 -2.73 -0.77
CA ALA A 22 12.37 -3.89 0.11
C ALA A 22 13.06 -3.54 1.45
N GLY A 23 13.26 -2.26 1.76
CA GLY A 23 13.92 -1.82 2.99
C GLY A 23 15.41 -2.15 3.07
N ILE A 24 16.08 -2.35 1.92
CA ILE A 24 17.51 -2.69 1.85
C ILE A 24 18.28 -1.70 0.97
N SER A 25 19.54 -1.46 1.28
CA SER A 25 20.38 -0.51 0.54
C SER A 25 21.50 -1.20 -0.24
N GLY A 26 22.06 -0.46 -1.20
CA GLY A 26 23.21 -0.85 -2.01
C GLY A 26 22.92 -2.02 -2.96
N GLY A 27 23.98 -2.74 -3.34
CA GLY A 27 23.92 -3.86 -4.28
C GLY A 27 23.23 -5.13 -3.77
N THR A 28 22.59 -5.06 -2.60
CA THR A 28 21.95 -6.20 -1.94
C THR A 28 20.81 -6.77 -2.79
N ALA A 29 19.92 -5.92 -3.32
CA ALA A 29 18.84 -6.36 -4.20
C ALA A 29 19.38 -7.13 -5.42
N LYS A 30 20.45 -6.61 -6.05
CA LYS A 30 21.14 -7.27 -7.15
C LYS A 30 21.71 -8.65 -6.75
N ALA A 31 22.29 -8.77 -5.56
CA ALA A 31 22.81 -10.04 -5.07
C ALA A 31 21.71 -11.10 -4.88
N TYR A 32 20.52 -10.71 -4.40
CA TYR A 32 19.37 -11.60 -4.30
C TYR A 32 18.84 -12.03 -5.68
N ALA A 33 18.76 -11.10 -6.64
CA ALA A 33 18.41 -11.45 -8.03
C ALA A 33 19.41 -12.44 -8.64
N GLN A 34 20.72 -12.25 -8.40
CA GLN A 34 21.77 -13.16 -8.87
C GLN A 34 21.71 -14.55 -8.22
N ARG A 35 21.13 -14.64 -7.01
CA ARG A 35 20.85 -15.92 -6.33
C ARG A 35 19.57 -16.60 -6.81
N GLY A 36 18.78 -15.93 -7.66
CA GLY A 36 17.52 -16.46 -8.18
C GLY A 36 16.33 -16.29 -7.23
N GLU A 37 16.44 -15.42 -6.23
CA GLU A 37 15.40 -15.20 -5.21
C GLU A 37 14.20 -14.42 -5.76
N TYR A 38 14.42 -13.68 -6.85
CA TYR A 38 13.38 -13.06 -7.67
C TYR A 38 13.92 -12.78 -9.07
N ASP A 39 13.05 -12.71 -10.07
CA ASP A 39 13.41 -12.24 -11.41
C ASP A 39 13.15 -10.72 -11.53
N SER A 40 14.22 -9.95 -11.72
CA SER A 40 14.13 -8.50 -11.94
C SER A 40 13.40 -8.08 -13.22
N ARG A 41 13.19 -9.00 -14.17
CA ARG A 41 12.47 -8.76 -15.43
C ARG A 41 11.00 -9.13 -15.34
N ASP A 42 10.61 -9.90 -14.33
CA ASP A 42 9.22 -10.25 -14.04
C ASP A 42 8.71 -9.39 -12.88
N LEU A 43 7.78 -8.50 -13.21
CA LEU A 43 7.18 -7.60 -12.23
C LEU A 43 6.47 -8.36 -11.11
N SER A 44 5.82 -9.50 -11.40
CA SER A 44 5.10 -10.28 -10.39
C SER A 44 6.05 -10.95 -9.40
N SER A 45 7.12 -11.59 -9.91
CA SER A 45 8.19 -12.16 -9.09
C SER A 45 8.85 -11.10 -8.19
N LEU A 46 9.19 -9.95 -8.77
CA LEU A 46 9.77 -8.83 -8.04
C LEU A 46 8.84 -8.32 -6.93
N LEU A 47 7.57 -8.07 -7.24
CA LEU A 47 6.60 -7.57 -6.27
C LEU A 47 6.32 -8.57 -5.15
N SER A 48 6.23 -9.87 -5.48
CA SER A 48 6.08 -10.94 -4.47
C SER A 48 7.25 -10.95 -3.49
N TRP A 49 8.48 -10.87 -3.99
CA TRP A 49 9.68 -10.83 -3.18
C TRP A 49 9.79 -9.55 -2.34
N VAL A 50 9.48 -8.38 -2.92
CA VAL A 50 9.45 -7.10 -2.18
C VAL A 50 8.41 -7.15 -1.07
N ASN A 51 7.19 -7.62 -1.36
CA ASN A 51 6.10 -7.69 -0.40
C ASN A 51 6.37 -8.69 0.74
N SER A 52 7.04 -9.82 0.44
CA SER A 52 7.48 -10.75 1.48
C SER A 52 8.38 -10.08 2.52
N ARG A 53 9.28 -9.19 2.09
CA ARG A 53 10.12 -8.42 3.02
C ARG A 53 9.34 -7.34 3.76
N ARG A 54 8.50 -6.60 3.06
CA ARG A 54 7.67 -5.55 3.67
C ARG A 54 6.78 -6.15 4.76
N GLN A 55 6.21 -7.33 4.53
CA GLN A 55 5.46 -8.08 5.53
C GLN A 55 6.31 -8.46 6.75
N GLN A 56 7.55 -8.92 6.57
CA GLN A 56 8.48 -9.19 7.68
C GLN A 56 8.87 -7.94 8.46
N GLN A 57 8.79 -6.77 7.82
CA GLN A 57 9.08 -5.46 8.41
C GLN A 57 7.84 -4.77 8.99
N GLY A 58 6.64 -5.36 8.85
CA GLY A 58 5.38 -4.70 9.22
C GLY A 58 5.00 -3.51 8.33
N GLU A 59 5.60 -3.39 7.15
CA GLU A 59 5.30 -2.33 6.19
C GLU A 59 4.11 -2.71 5.30
N PRO A 60 3.30 -1.71 4.86
CA PRO A 60 2.17 -1.95 3.98
C PRO A 60 2.63 -2.52 2.64
N LEU A 61 1.85 -3.47 2.10
CA LEU A 61 2.11 -4.11 0.82
C LEU A 61 1.92 -3.12 -0.35
N ILE A 62 2.68 -3.32 -1.42
CA ILE A 62 2.61 -2.55 -2.67
C ILE A 62 2.16 -3.49 -3.78
N GLY A 63 1.03 -3.18 -4.45
CA GLY A 63 0.25 -4.14 -5.25
C GLY A 63 1.03 -4.80 -6.41
N MET A 64 0.65 -5.93 -7.01
CA MET A 64 -0.35 -6.97 -6.67
C MET A 64 0.30 -8.35 -6.88
N PRO A 65 -0.13 -9.38 -6.14
CA PRO A 65 -1.08 -10.33 -6.74
C PRO A 65 -2.32 -10.48 -5.84
N ALA A 66 -3.51 -10.23 -6.39
CA ALA A 66 -4.75 -10.53 -5.69
C ALA A 66 -5.45 -11.68 -6.41
N ASP A 67 -5.74 -12.74 -5.66
CA ASP A 67 -7.03 -13.42 -5.76
C ASP A 67 -8.00 -12.97 -4.65
N ASN A 68 -7.53 -12.16 -3.70
CA ASN A 68 -8.34 -11.69 -2.57
C ASN A 68 -7.89 -10.28 -2.17
N ALA A 69 -8.39 -9.29 -2.91
CA ALA A 69 -8.30 -7.87 -2.61
C ALA A 69 -9.35 -7.46 -1.54
N SER A 70 -9.35 -8.16 -0.41
CA SER A 70 -10.06 -7.76 0.81
C SER A 70 -9.04 -7.77 1.94
N GLU A 71 -8.96 -6.65 2.68
CA GLU A 71 -8.11 -6.46 3.86
C GLU A 71 -6.61 -6.34 3.59
N ALA A 72 -6.22 -5.29 2.85
CA ALA A 72 -5.04 -4.53 3.27
C ALA A 72 -5.52 -3.60 4.39
N GLU A 73 -5.46 -4.09 5.63
CA GLU A 73 -5.67 -3.32 6.84
C GLU A 73 -4.88 -2.01 6.76
N ALA A 74 -5.62 -0.90 6.82
CA ALA A 74 -5.05 0.42 6.99
C ALA A 74 -4.39 0.47 8.38
N HIS A 75 -3.10 0.18 8.45
CA HIS A 75 -2.29 0.53 9.62
C HIS A 75 -2.17 2.06 9.68
N PHE A 76 -3.14 2.70 10.35
CA PHE A 76 -2.93 3.99 10.96
C PHE A 76 -2.07 3.74 12.22
N ASP A 77 -0.79 4.08 12.10
CA ASP A 77 0.11 4.23 13.24
C ASP A 77 -0.36 5.45 14.05
N GLU A 78 -1.21 5.24 15.05
CA GLU A 78 -1.50 6.25 16.07
C GLU A 78 -0.71 5.91 17.32
N GLY A 79 0.57 6.30 17.31
CA GLY A 79 1.44 6.27 18.46
C GLY A 79 1.77 7.68 18.92
N ASP A 80 0.87 8.30 19.69
CA ASP A 80 1.32 9.17 20.78
C ASP A 80 0.51 8.89 22.05
N SER A 81 1.24 8.71 23.13
CA SER A 81 0.76 8.21 24.41
C SER A 81 0.15 9.32 25.24
N GLU A 82 -1.08 9.17 25.71
CA GLU A 82 -1.51 9.70 27.02
C GLU A 82 -2.46 8.67 27.63
N ALA A 83 -2.01 8.00 28.70
CA ALA A 83 -2.81 7.05 29.45
C ALA A 83 -3.90 7.80 30.24
N VAL A 84 -5.18 7.70 29.87
CA VAL A 84 -6.29 8.12 30.73
C VAL A 84 -7.53 7.22 30.58
N THR A 85 -7.75 6.41 31.61
CA THR A 85 -8.97 5.79 32.16
C THR A 85 -10.26 5.66 31.34
N SER A 86 -10.81 4.43 31.38
CA SER A 86 -12.13 3.94 30.96
C SER A 86 -13.31 4.92 31.03
N THR A 87 -14.17 4.89 30.00
CA THR A 87 -15.65 4.88 30.11
C THR A 87 -16.25 4.32 28.80
N PRO A 88 -17.19 3.35 28.81
CA PRO A 88 -17.88 2.93 27.59
C PRO A 88 -19.00 3.94 27.27
N ALA A 89 -19.06 4.43 26.03
CA ALA A 89 -20.09 5.36 25.56
C ALA A 89 -20.81 4.79 24.32
N PRO A 90 -22.08 5.18 24.10
CA PRO A 90 -23.16 4.28 23.74
C PRO A 90 -23.30 4.03 22.24
N VAL A 91 -23.87 2.88 21.89
CA VAL A 91 -24.28 2.51 20.53
C VAL A 91 -25.26 3.56 19.98
N GLN A 92 -24.79 4.45 19.11
CA GLN A 92 -25.66 5.25 18.24
C GLN A 92 -25.74 4.58 16.87
N THR A 93 -26.81 3.82 16.69
CA THR A 93 -27.26 3.26 15.43
C THR A 93 -27.74 4.39 14.53
N GLY A 94 -26.83 4.99 13.76
CA GLY A 94 -27.14 5.97 12.72
C GLY A 94 -26.14 5.83 11.59
N LEU A 95 -26.57 5.29 10.44
CA LEU A 95 -25.70 5.16 9.27
C LEU A 95 -25.44 6.57 8.72
N LEU A 96 -24.22 7.08 8.87
CA LEU A 96 -23.81 8.35 8.29
C LEU A 96 -23.68 8.20 6.78
N ILE A 97 -24.50 8.93 6.02
CA ILE A 97 -24.43 8.97 4.55
C ILE A 97 -23.71 10.26 4.15
N TYR A 98 -22.66 10.11 3.35
CA TYR A 98 -21.89 11.22 2.80
C TYR A 98 -22.60 11.84 1.60
N ASP A 99 -22.80 13.16 1.62
CA ASP A 99 -23.33 13.92 0.48
C ASP A 99 -22.17 14.55 -0.30
N PRO A 100 -21.81 14.03 -1.50
CA PRO A 100 -20.68 14.54 -2.26
C PRO A 100 -20.93 15.92 -2.86
N MET A 101 -22.18 16.42 -2.89
CA MET A 101 -22.49 17.74 -3.44
C MET A 101 -22.27 18.86 -2.43
N THR A 102 -22.37 18.56 -1.13
CA THR A 102 -22.14 19.55 -0.06
C THR A 102 -20.86 19.29 0.73
N GLY A 103 -20.30 18.07 0.67
CA GLY A 103 -19.10 17.68 1.41
C GLY A 103 -19.38 17.37 2.88
N ASP A 104 -20.64 17.13 3.25
CA ASP A 104 -21.06 16.93 4.63
C ASP A 104 -21.67 15.54 4.86
N TYR A 105 -21.60 15.06 6.09
CA TYR A 105 -22.26 13.84 6.54
C TYR A 105 -23.63 14.16 7.14
N ARG A 106 -24.66 13.40 6.78
CA ARG A 106 -25.98 13.49 7.40
C ARG A 106 -26.32 12.21 8.15
N VAL A 107 -26.93 12.38 9.32
CA VAL A 107 -27.51 11.29 10.11
C VAL A 107 -28.93 11.06 9.60
N ASN A 108 -29.23 9.86 9.14
CA ASN A 108 -30.58 9.48 8.74
C ASN A 108 -31.22 8.66 9.89
N ASN A 109 -32.15 9.28 10.63
CA ASN A 109 -32.96 8.56 11.61
C ASN A 109 -34.23 8.06 10.90
N THR A 110 -34.43 6.74 10.85
CA THR A 110 -35.70 6.14 10.39
C THR A 110 -36.72 6.16 11.52
#